data_AF-A0A957IIK2-F1
#
_entry.id   AF-A0A957IIK2-F1
#
_cell.length_a   1.000
_cell.length_b   1.000
_cell.length_c   1.000
_cell.angle_alpha   90.00
_cell.angle_beta   90.00
_cell.angle_gamma   90.00
#
_symmetry.space_group_name_H-M   'P 1'
#
loop_
_entity.id
_entity.type
_entity.pdbx_description
1 polymer ?
#
loop_
_entity_poly.entity_id
_entity_poly.type
_entity_poly.pdbx_seq_one_letter_code
_entity_poly.pdbx_strand_id
1 'polypeptide(L)'
;MKVRQRPYLILALLVFIATALFPFGWLATVSPGFDTVANFIFGTQLAHIVGHYTVFFLMGGGLLLIFPRLRQHFWLYLGLIFLLGFMQEFLQIASFKHYIPAWDEVLDITMDTLGAVTIFYFLKR
;
A
#
# COMPACT_ATOMS: atom_id res chain seq x y z
N MET A 1 -26.65 15.46 2.74
CA MET A 1 -26.04 15.12 4.05
C MET A 1 -24.60 15.61 4.08
N LYS A 2 -24.23 16.54 4.97
CA LYS A 2 -22.81 16.88 5.20
C LYS A 2 -22.15 15.64 5.82
N VAL A 3 -21.30 14.94 5.06
CA VAL A 3 -20.45 13.88 5.61
C VAL A 3 -19.56 14.55 6.64
N ARG A 4 -19.89 14.38 7.92
CA ARG A 4 -19.03 14.83 9.03
C ARG A 4 -17.81 13.92 8.95
N GLN A 5 -16.77 14.37 8.26
CA GLN A 5 -15.52 13.63 8.18
C GLN A 5 -15.06 13.36 9.60
N ARG A 6 -14.95 12.07 9.92
CA ARG A 6 -14.54 11.60 11.24
C ARG A 6 -13.02 11.78 11.30
N PRO A 7 -12.49 12.77 12.04
CA PRO A 7 -11.07 13.11 11.99
C PRO A 7 -10.17 11.93 12.36
N TYR A 8 -10.65 11.03 13.22
CA TYR A 8 -9.97 9.79 13.57
C TYR A 8 -9.81 8.81 12.40
N LEU A 9 -10.74 8.78 11.43
CA LEU A 9 -10.58 7.92 10.23
C LEU A 9 -9.52 8.48 9.30
N ILE A 10 -9.45 9.81 9.17
CA ILE A 10 -8.38 10.47 8.41
C ILE A 10 -7.03 10.21 9.08
N LEU A 11 -6.96 10.37 10.41
CA LEU A 11 -5.75 10.07 11.17
C LEU A 11 -5.33 8.60 11.00
N ALA A 12 -6.28 7.66 11.10
CA ALA A 12 -6.01 6.24 10.89
C ALA A 12 -5.49 5.96 9.48
N LEU A 13 -6.06 6.61 8.44
CA LEU A 13 -5.58 6.50 7.07
C LEU A 13 -4.16 7.06 6.93
N LEU A 14 -3.87 8.22 7.52
CA LEU A 14 -2.52 8.82 7.48
C LEU A 14 -1.48 7.93 8.18
N VAL A 15 -1.82 7.36 9.33
CA VAL A 15 -0.97 6.39 10.04
C VAL A 15 -0.77 5.14 9.17
N PHE A 16 -1.81 4.66 8.50
CA PHE A 16 -1.70 3.49 7.64
C PHE A 16 -0.83 3.78 6.40
N ILE A 17 -0.95 4.96 5.79
CA ILE A 17 -0.08 5.41 4.69
C ILE A 17 1.37 5.50 5.17
N ALA A 18 1.62 6.13 6.32
CA ALA A 18 2.95 6.25 6.89
C ALA A 18 3.56 4.87 7.18
N THR A 19 2.74 3.92 7.63
CA THR A 19 3.15 2.53 7.86
C THR A 19 3.48 1.84 6.53
N ALA A 20 2.64 1.96 5.51
CA ALA A 20 2.88 1.34 4.19
C ALA A 20 4.15 1.89 3.51
N LEU A 21 4.44 3.18 3.69
CA LEU A 21 5.66 3.82 3.16
C LEU A 21 6.90 3.59 4.03
N PHE A 22 6.75 3.02 5.23
CA PHE A 22 7.88 2.83 6.11
C PHE A 22 8.81 1.72 5.56
N PRO A 23 10.13 1.94 5.51
CA PRO A 23 11.06 1.00 4.90
C PRO A 23 11.35 -0.18 5.84
N PHE A 24 10.39 -1.11 5.96
CA PHE A 24 10.53 -2.28 6.85
C PHE A 24 11.73 -3.17 6.51
N GLY A 25 12.11 -3.26 5.23
CA GLY A 25 13.32 -4.00 4.83
C GLY A 25 14.59 -3.38 5.44
N TRP A 26 14.69 -2.05 5.48
CA TRP A 26 15.77 -1.38 6.20
C TRP A 26 15.71 -1.65 7.71
N LEU A 27 14.52 -1.63 8.32
CA LEU A 27 14.40 -1.96 9.74
C LEU A 27 14.87 -3.39 10.05
N ALA A 28 14.63 -4.35 9.14
CA ALA A 28 15.12 -5.72 9.28
C ALA A 28 16.66 -5.79 9.24
N THR A 29 17.34 -4.95 8.44
CA THR A 29 18.81 -4.97 8.40
C THR A 29 19.46 -4.44 9.68
N VAL A 30 18.77 -3.58 10.45
CA VAL A 30 19.30 -2.97 11.68
C VAL A 30 18.74 -3.57 12.98
N SER A 31 17.68 -4.38 12.92
CA SER A 31 17.02 -4.97 14.08
C SER A 31 16.83 -6.49 13.93
N PRO A 32 17.70 -7.32 14.54
CA PRO A 32 17.62 -8.78 14.41
C PRO A 32 16.29 -9.38 14.89
N GLY A 33 15.68 -8.78 15.92
CA GLY A 33 14.37 -9.20 16.40
C GLY A 33 13.27 -8.94 15.38
N PHE A 34 13.35 -7.82 14.66
CA PHE A 34 12.41 -7.50 13.59
C PHE A 34 12.64 -8.37 12.36
N ASP A 35 13.89 -8.64 11.98
CA ASP A 35 14.24 -9.53 10.87
C ASP A 35 13.61 -10.92 11.02
N THR A 36 13.67 -11.50 12.22
CA THR A 36 13.04 -12.81 12.50
C THR A 36 11.53 -12.79 12.24
N VAL A 37 10.85 -11.73 12.66
CA VAL A 37 9.40 -11.55 12.45
C VAL A 37 9.11 -11.30 10.96
N ALA A 38 9.89 -10.45 10.31
CA ALA A 38 9.73 -10.12 8.90
C ALA A 38 9.91 -11.37 8.03
N ASN A 39 10.93 -12.19 8.28
CA ASN A 39 11.15 -13.45 7.58
C ASN A 39 10.06 -14.49 7.85
N PHE A 40 9.50 -14.52 9.07
CA PHE A 40 8.37 -15.39 9.36
C PHE A 40 7.10 -15.01 8.58
N ILE A 41 6.81 -13.72 8.46
CA ILE A 41 5.58 -13.22 7.81
C ILE A 41 5.74 -13.14 6.28
N PHE A 42 6.89 -12.67 5.80
CA PHE A 42 7.15 -12.31 4.40
C PHE A 42 8.28 -13.13 3.75
N GLY A 43 8.79 -14.19 4.39
CA GLY A 43 9.93 -14.96 3.89
C GLY A 43 9.67 -15.76 2.60
N THR A 44 8.50 -15.64 1.99
CA THR A 44 8.20 -16.24 0.68
C THR A 44 7.73 -15.17 -0.30
N GLN A 45 8.06 -15.35 -1.59
CA GLN A 45 7.61 -14.46 -2.66
C GLN A 45 6.08 -14.39 -2.71
N LEU A 46 5.39 -15.50 -2.48
CA LEU A 46 3.93 -15.51 -2.43
C LEU A 46 3.38 -14.65 -1.29
N ALA A 47 3.96 -14.75 -0.09
CA ALA A 47 3.54 -13.91 1.04
C ALA A 47 3.79 -12.42 0.75
N HIS A 48 4.90 -12.09 0.08
CA HIS A 48 5.19 -10.72 -0.37
C HIS A 48 4.10 -10.19 -1.32
N ILE A 49 3.80 -10.94 -2.38
CA ILE A 49 2.75 -10.63 -3.37
C ILE A 49 1.38 -10.45 -2.71
N VAL A 50 1.00 -11.37 -1.82
CA VAL A 50 -0.27 -11.30 -1.08
C VAL A 50 -0.29 -10.09 -0.15
N GLY A 51 0.85 -9.74 0.45
CA GLY A 51 1.03 -8.54 1.27
C GLY A 51 0.72 -7.27 0.50
N HIS A 52 1.36 -7.07 -0.65
CA HIS A 52 1.11 -5.94 -1.57
C HIS A 52 -0.38 -5.81 -1.93
N TYR A 53 -0.96 -6.89 -2.46
CA TYR A 53 -2.37 -6.92 -2.82
C TYR A 53 -3.28 -6.53 -1.64
N THR A 54 -3.04 -7.11 -0.46
CA THR A 54 -3.87 -6.91 0.73
C THR A 54 -3.76 -5.48 1.27
N VAL A 55 -2.54 -4.96 1.38
CA VAL A 55 -2.30 -3.59 1.86
C VAL A 55 -3.01 -2.58 0.97
N PHE A 56 -2.90 -2.71 -0.35
CA PHE A 56 -3.52 -1.77 -1.28
C PHE A 56 -5.02 -1.97 -1.46
N PHE A 57 -5.54 -3.20 -1.30
CA PHE A 57 -6.97 -3.45 -1.16
C PHE A 57 -7.55 -2.70 0.04
N LEU A 58 -6.90 -2.79 1.21
CA LEU A 58 -7.35 -2.10 2.42
C LEU A 58 -7.18 -0.58 2.31
N MET A 59 -6.05 -0.12 1.77
CA MET A 59 -5.77 1.31 1.54
C MET A 59 -6.80 1.92 0.61
N GLY A 60 -7.05 1.25 -0.51
CA GLY A 60 -8.05 1.61 -1.49
C GLY A 60 -9.46 1.69 -0.89
N GLY A 61 -9.83 0.69 -0.07
CA GLY A 61 -11.10 0.69 0.66
C GLY A 61 -11.21 1.87 1.63
N GLY A 62 -10.16 2.12 2.41
CA GLY A 62 -10.08 3.25 3.34
C GLY A 62 -10.30 4.59 2.64
N LEU A 63 -9.62 4.82 1.50
CA LEU A 63 -9.82 6.01 0.68
C LEU A 63 -11.27 6.15 0.19
N LEU A 64 -11.89 5.08 -0.32
CA LEU A 64 -13.26 5.11 -0.83
C LEU A 64 -14.34 5.21 0.25
N LEU A 65 -14.03 4.83 1.49
CA LEU A 65 -14.91 5.00 2.66
C LEU A 65 -14.83 6.43 3.21
N ILE A 66 -13.63 7.00 3.29
CA ILE A 66 -13.41 8.35 3.83
C ILE A 66 -13.78 9.43 2.80
N PHE A 67 -13.51 9.18 1.52
CA PHE A 67 -13.80 10.06 0.40
C PHE A 67 -14.74 9.38 -0.61
N PRO A 68 -16.04 9.21 -0.31
CA PRO A 68 -16.98 8.51 -1.19
C PRO A 68 -17.08 9.08 -2.61
N ARG A 69 -16.77 10.38 -2.79
CA ARG A 69 -16.74 11.03 -4.12
C ARG A 69 -15.70 10.39 -5.06
N LEU A 70 -14.63 9.79 -4.55
CA LEU A 70 -13.63 9.09 -5.37
C LEU A 70 -14.21 7.91 -6.15
N ARG A 71 -15.34 7.33 -5.70
CA ARG A 71 -16.05 6.25 -6.44
C ARG A 71 -16.53 6.68 -7.82
N GLN A 72 -16.71 7.98 -8.05
CA GLN A 72 -17.11 8.55 -9.34
C GLN A 72 -15.91 8.91 -10.22
N HIS A 73 -14.70 8.91 -9.67
CA HIS A 73 -13.47 9.36 -10.33
C HIS A 73 -12.42 8.25 -10.34
N PHE A 74 -12.69 7.16 -11.05
CA PHE A 74 -11.82 5.98 -11.11
C PHE A 74 -10.36 6.33 -11.42
N TRP A 75 -10.10 7.18 -12.41
CA TRP A 75 -8.74 7.55 -12.80
C TRP A 75 -7.99 8.37 -11.75
N LEU A 76 -8.70 9.24 -11.00
CA LEU A 76 -8.09 9.97 -9.88
C LEU A 76 -7.74 9.01 -8.74
N TYR A 77 -8.68 8.12 -8.39
CA TYR A 77 -8.47 7.09 -7.39
C TYR A 77 -7.27 6.18 -7.76
N LEU A 78 -7.25 5.69 -9.00
CA LEU A 78 -6.19 4.82 -9.50
C LEU A 78 -4.84 5.55 -9.51
N GLY A 79 -4.81 6.82 -9.94
CA GLY A 79 -3.60 7.64 -9.95
C GLY A 79 -3.04 7.88 -8.54
N LEU A 80 -3.89 8.10 -7.54
CA LEU A 80 -3.47 8.25 -6.14
C LEU A 80 -2.86 6.96 -5.58
N ILE A 81 -3.48 5.81 -5.88
CA ILE A 81 -2.96 4.51 -5.46
C ILE A 81 -1.64 4.21 -6.17
N PHE A 82 -1.59 4.39 -7.49
CA PHE A 82 -0.38 4.15 -8.26
C PHE A 82 0.78 5.02 -7.76
N LEU A 83 0.53 6.30 -7.46
CA LEU A 83 1.52 7.18 -6.86
C LEU A 83 2.01 6.66 -5.50
N LEU A 84 1.11 6.13 -4.67
CA LEU A 84 1.47 5.55 -3.38
C LEU A 84 2.35 4.31 -3.54
N GLY A 85 1.99 3.38 -4.43
CA GLY A 85 2.79 2.18 -4.74
C GLY A 85 4.15 2.54 -5.31
N PHE A 86 4.20 3.51 -6.22
CA PHE A 86 5.46 4.04 -6.74
C PHE A 86 6.33 4.65 -5.64
N MET A 87 5.76 5.45 -4.73
CA MET A 87 6.50 6.02 -3.61
C MET A 87 7.01 4.92 -2.67
N GLN A 88 6.23 3.85 -2.44
CA GLN A 88 6.65 2.71 -1.64
C GLN A 88 7.89 2.04 -2.26
N GLU A 89 7.81 1.63 -3.53
CA GLU A 89 8.94 0.97 -4.21
C GLU A 89 10.16 1.88 -4.28
N PHE A 90 9.97 3.16 -4.58
CA PHE A 90 11.06 4.13 -4.57
C PHE A 90 11.76 4.18 -3.21
N LEU A 91 11.01 4.22 -2.10
CA LEU A 91 11.59 4.23 -0.76
C LEU A 91 12.30 2.93 -0.43
N GLN A 92 11.78 1.77 -0.85
CA GLN A 92 12.47 0.48 -0.64
C GLN A 92 13.81 0.44 -1.38
N ILE A 93 13.84 0.88 -2.64
CA ILE A 93 15.05 0.98 -3.46
C ILE A 93 16.06 1.94 -2.84
N ALA A 94 15.60 3.12 -2.44
CA ALA A 94 16.45 4.14 -1.84
C ALA A 94 17.02 3.73 -0.47
N SER A 95 16.31 2.90 0.29
CA SER A 95 16.66 2.61 1.69
C SER A 95 17.40 1.30 1.94
N PHE A 96 17.08 0.21 1.23
CA PHE A 96 17.73 -1.09 1.50
C PHE A 96 17.97 -1.98 0.29
N LYS A 97 17.17 -1.90 -0.78
CA LYS A 97 17.34 -2.75 -1.97
C LYS A 97 18.59 -2.34 -2.77
N HIS A 98 18.83 -1.03 -2.95
CA HIS A 98 20.02 -0.46 -3.60
C HIS A 98 20.38 -1.03 -5.00
N TYR A 99 19.41 -1.55 -5.75
CA TYR A 99 19.57 -2.03 -7.12
C TYR A 99 18.67 -1.29 -8.11
N ILE A 100 18.90 -1.49 -9.41
CA ILE A 100 18.12 -0.87 -10.49
C ILE A 100 16.77 -1.59 -10.63
N PRO A 101 15.63 -0.87 -10.67
CA PRO A 101 14.30 -1.48 -10.81
C PRO A 101 14.25 -2.52 -11.94
N ALA A 102 13.62 -3.66 -11.66
CA ALA A 102 13.47 -4.78 -12.57
C ALA A 102 12.02 -5.31 -12.54
N TRP A 103 11.85 -6.62 -12.79
CA TRP A 103 10.53 -7.25 -12.85
C TRP A 103 9.82 -7.34 -11.50
N ASP A 104 10.57 -7.40 -10.40
CA ASP A 104 9.98 -7.51 -9.06
C ASP A 104 9.21 -6.22 -8.70
N GLU A 105 9.79 -5.03 -8.95
CA GLU A 105 9.10 -3.76 -8.72
C GLU A 105 7.85 -3.61 -9.60
N VAL A 106 7.91 -4.11 -10.84
CA VAL A 106 6.74 -4.09 -11.74
C VAL A 106 5.64 -5.01 -11.20
N LEU A 107 6.01 -6.18 -10.68
CA LEU A 107 5.07 -7.11 -10.07
C LEU A 107 4.44 -6.51 -8.81
N ASP A 108 5.23 -5.89 -7.95
CA ASP A 108 4.80 -5.24 -6.71
C ASP A 108 3.76 -4.14 -7.02
N ILE A 109 4.08 -3.20 -7.91
CA ILE A 109 3.15 -2.13 -8.35
C ILE A 109 1.91 -2.72 -9.04
N THR A 110 2.05 -3.83 -9.77
CA THR A 110 0.91 -4.51 -10.39
C THR A 110 -0.03 -5.05 -9.32
N MET A 111 0.50 -5.70 -8.29
CA MET A 111 -0.29 -6.27 -7.20
C MET A 111 -0.97 -5.18 -6.36
N ASP A 112 -0.29 -4.07 -6.13
CA ASP A 112 -0.85 -2.87 -5.50
C ASP A 112 -2.07 -2.36 -6.26
N THR A 113 -1.89 -2.22 -7.58
CA THR A 113 -2.94 -1.75 -8.49
C THR A 113 -4.12 -2.72 -8.53
N LEU A 114 -3.86 -4.04 -8.60
CA LEU A 114 -4.89 -5.07 -8.62
C LEU A 114 -5.71 -5.09 -7.32
N GLY A 115 -5.06 -4.97 -6.15
CA GLY A 115 -5.74 -4.86 -4.86
C GLY A 115 -6.71 -3.67 -4.83
N ALA A 116 -6.24 -2.49 -5.23
CA ALA A 116 -7.04 -1.28 -5.28
C ALA A 116 -8.18 -1.33 -6.32
N VAL A 117 -7.92 -1.82 -7.52
CA VAL A 117 -8.95 -1.98 -8.54
C VAL A 117 -10.05 -2.93 -8.04
N THR A 118 -9.67 -4.01 -7.37
CA THR A 118 -10.62 -4.99 -6.83
C THR A 118 -11.57 -4.32 -5.84
N ILE A 119 -11.05 -3.65 -4.82
CA ILE A 119 -11.89 -2.99 -3.81
C ILE A 119 -12.74 -1.86 -4.40
N PHE A 120 -12.23 -1.16 -5.42
CA PHE A 120 -12.99 -0.15 -6.14
C PHE A 120 -14.25 -0.74 -6.76
N TYR A 121 -14.16 -1.86 -7.46
CA TYR A 121 -15.34 -2.50 -8.05
C TYR A 121 -16.31 -3.06 -7.01
N PHE A 122 -15.82 -3.50 -5.84
CA PHE A 122 -16.69 -3.89 -4.72
C PHE A 122 -17.46 -2.70 -4.12
N LEU A 123 -16.83 -1.54 -3.99
CA LEU A 123 -17.40 -0.35 -3.32
C LEU A 123 -18.00 0.70 -4.24
N LYS A 124 -17.86 0.55 -5.57
CA LYS A 124 -18.42 1.47 -6.57
C LYS A 124 -19.96 1.49 -6.56
N ARG A 125 -20.59 0.43 -6.04
CA ARG A 125 -22.05 0.32 -5.91
C ARG A 125 -22.65 1.43 -5.05
#